data_AF-W7DIZ0-F1
#
_entry.id   AF-W7DIZ0-F1
#
_cell.length_a   1.000
_cell.length_b   1.000
_cell.length_c   1.000
_cell.angle_alpha   90.00
_cell.angle_beta   90.00
_cell.angle_gamma   90.00
#
_symmetry.space_group_name_H-M   'P 1'
#
loop_
_entity.id
_entity.type
_entity.pdbx_description
1 polymer ?
#
loop_
_entity_poly.entity_id
_entity_poly.type
_entity_poly.pdbx_seq_one_letter_code
_entity_poly.pdbx_strand_id
1 'polypeptide(L)'
;MTYKIGYDIVVNEEDCEAIGKEYETMAKDFEQKLKDYLASLDRILAGSVKSGQVADNLALFQQEVKGLQKEVEGISKAAKEKNNQLWNYNR
;
A
#
# COMPACT_ATOMS: atom_id res chain seq x y z
N MET A 1 -7.09 10.75 -44.16
CA MET A 1 -8.13 10.38 -43.17
C MET A 1 -7.47 9.45 -42.17
N THR A 2 -7.09 9.99 -41.01
CA THR A 2 -6.38 9.26 -39.97
C THR A 2 -7.44 8.73 -39.01
N TYR A 3 -7.67 7.41 -39.02
CA TYR A 3 -8.58 6.77 -38.09
C TYR A 3 -8.00 6.88 -36.67
N LYS A 4 -8.54 7.80 -35.86
CA LYS A 4 -8.35 7.76 -34.40
C LYS A 4 -9.20 6.60 -33.89
N ILE A 5 -8.58 5.44 -33.70
CA ILE A 5 -9.16 4.37 -32.88
C ILE A 5 -9.10 4.89 -31.45
N GLY A 6 -10.14 5.64 -31.05
CA GLY A 6 -10.43 5.86 -29.66
C GLY A 6 -10.85 4.51 -29.11
N TYR A 7 -9.94 3.81 -28.45
CA TYR A 7 -10.35 2.77 -27.51
C TYR A 7 -11.11 3.50 -26.41
N ASP A 8 -12.42 3.56 -26.53
CA ASP A 8 -13.28 3.75 -25.37
C ASP A 8 -12.96 2.56 -24.47
N ILE A 9 -12.11 2.79 -23.48
CA ILE A 9 -11.92 1.84 -22.40
C ILE A 9 -13.28 1.86 -21.69
N VAL A 10 -14.15 0.92 -22.05
CA VAL A 10 -15.39 0.68 -21.31
C VAL A 10 -14.95 0.08 -19.99
N VAL A 11 -14.66 0.97 -19.05
CA VAL A 11 -14.36 0.63 -17.67
C VAL A 11 -15.69 0.24 -17.05
N ASN A 12 -15.94 -1.05 -16.93
CA ASN A 12 -17.13 -1.56 -16.27
C ASN A 12 -17.03 -1.19 -14.77
N GLU A 13 -17.97 -0.36 -14.30
CA GLU A 13 -17.89 0.28 -12.98
C GLU A 13 -17.96 -0.74 -11.84
N GLU A 14 -18.73 -1.82 -12.03
CA GLU A 14 -18.82 -2.94 -11.09
C GLU A 14 -17.47 -3.67 -10.94
N ASP A 15 -16.75 -3.85 -12.05
CA ASP A 15 -15.41 -4.47 -12.05
C ASP A 15 -14.40 -3.54 -11.36
N CYS A 16 -14.51 -2.22 -11.54
CA CYS A 16 -13.67 -1.26 -10.83
C CYS A 16 -13.94 -1.17 -9.34
N GLU A 17 -15.21 -1.28 -8.92
CA GLU A 17 -15.56 -1.31 -7.50
C GLU A 17 -15.04 -2.58 -6.81
N ALA A 18 -15.15 -3.72 -7.49
CA ALA A 18 -14.64 -5.01 -7.01
C ALA A 18 -13.10 -4.98 -6.89
N ILE A 19 -12.41 -4.51 -7.93
CA ILE A 19 -10.95 -4.35 -7.94
C ILE A 19 -10.51 -3.34 -6.87
N GLY A 20 -11.24 -2.24 -6.69
CA GLY A 20 -10.97 -1.26 -5.63
C GLY A 20 -11.05 -1.86 -4.22
N LYS A 21 -12.07 -2.70 -3.95
CA LYS A 21 -12.21 -3.43 -2.68
C LYS A 21 -11.10 -4.46 -2.49
N GLU A 22 -10.67 -5.13 -3.55
CA GLU A 22 -9.56 -6.08 -3.51
C GLU A 22 -8.24 -5.37 -3.14
N TYR A 23 -7.93 -4.25 -3.79
CA TYR A 23 -6.76 -3.44 -3.45
C TYR A 23 -6.82 -2.88 -2.03
N GLU A 24 -7.99 -2.45 -1.54
CA GLU A 24 -8.14 -2.00 -0.15
C GLU A 24 -7.85 -3.15 0.84
N THR A 25 -8.32 -4.36 0.52
CA THR A 25 -8.09 -5.55 1.35
C THR A 25 -6.61 -5.93 1.37
N MET A 26 -5.97 -5.97 0.20
CA MET A 26 -4.54 -6.23 0.09
C MET A 26 -3.70 -5.18 0.82
N ALA A 27 -4.07 -3.89 0.73
CA ALA A 27 -3.38 -2.82 1.44
C ALA A 27 -3.47 -3.01 2.96
N LYS A 28 -4.65 -3.35 3.50
CA LYS A 28 -4.83 -3.63 4.93
C LYS A 28 -4.00 -4.83 5.40
N ASP A 29 -4.02 -5.92 4.63
CA ASP A 29 -3.21 -7.10 4.94
C ASP A 29 -1.71 -6.79 4.93
N PHE A 30 -1.27 -5.97 3.98
CA PHE A 30 0.12 -5.57 3.88
C PHE A 30 0.54 -4.61 5.01
N GLU A 31 -0.30 -3.65 5.37
CA GLU A 31 -0.09 -2.79 6.56
C GLU A 31 0.05 -3.62 7.83
N GLN A 32 -0.79 -4.65 8.02
CA GLN A 32 -0.71 -5.50 9.20
C GLN A 32 0.60 -6.30 9.23
N LYS A 33 1.01 -6.87 8.09
CA LYS A 33 2.31 -7.58 7.98
C LYS A 33 3.49 -6.66 8.29
N LEU A 34 3.47 -5.42 7.81
CA LEU A 34 4.51 -4.42 8.11
C LEU A 34 4.56 -4.09 9.60
N LYS A 35 3.41 -3.94 10.26
CA LYS A 35 3.34 -3.72 11.72
C LYS A 35 3.93 -4.88 12.51
N ASP A 36 3.55 -6.11 12.18
CA ASP A 36 4.05 -7.32 12.86
C ASP A 36 5.57 -7.47 12.66
N TYR A 37 6.05 -7.12 11.48
CA TYR A 37 7.47 -7.14 11.14
C TYR A 37 8.26 -6.07 11.93
N LEU A 38 7.75 -4.83 12.01
CA LEU A 38 8.35 -3.77 12.84
C LEU A 38 8.42 -4.16 14.32
N ALA A 39 7.34 -4.73 14.86
CA ALA A 39 7.31 -5.18 16.25
C ALA A 39 8.35 -6.29 16.52
N SER A 40 8.60 -7.15 15.54
CA SER A 40 9.63 -8.19 15.62
C SER A 40 11.05 -7.59 15.58
N LEU A 41 11.30 -6.63 14.68
CA LEU A 41 12.57 -5.89 14.63
C LEU A 41 12.86 -5.15 15.94
N ASP A 42 11.85 -4.47 16.50
CA ASP A 42 11.97 -3.74 17.77
C ASP A 42 12.35 -4.68 18.92
N ARG A 43 11.74 -5.88 18.99
CA ARG A 43 12.11 -6.90 19.98
C ARG A 43 13.56 -7.36 19.83
N ILE A 44 14.02 -7.58 18.59
CA ILE A 44 15.39 -8.05 18.34
C ILE A 44 16.42 -6.99 18.72
N LEU A 45 16.18 -5.73 18.32
CA LEU A 45 17.06 -4.60 18.64
C LEU A 45 17.08 -4.29 20.15
N ALA A 46 15.94 -4.40 20.83
CA ALA A 46 15.87 -4.18 22.28
C ALA A 46 16.52 -5.31 23.10
N GLY A 47 16.37 -6.56 22.66
CA GLY A 47 16.73 -7.75 23.45
C GLY A 47 18.10 -8.35 23.14
N SER A 48 18.48 -8.45 21.87
CA SER A 48 19.49 -9.43 21.44
C SER A 48 20.64 -8.83 20.64
N VAL A 49 20.41 -7.75 19.89
CA VAL A 49 21.42 -7.17 18.97
C VAL A 49 21.52 -5.67 19.21
N LYS A 50 22.47 -5.25 20.07
CA LYS A 50 22.60 -3.85 20.54
C LYS A 50 23.72 -3.04 19.86
N SER A 51 24.64 -3.69 19.16
CA SER A 51 25.77 -3.01 18.50
C SER A 51 26.40 -3.87 17.40
N GLY A 52 27.14 -3.24 16.49
CA GLY A 52 27.82 -3.87 15.36
C GLY A 52 26.97 -3.91 14.09
N GLN A 53 27.56 -4.37 12.99
CA GLN A 53 26.95 -4.33 11.66
C GLN A 53 25.55 -4.95 11.58
N VAL A 54 25.26 -5.98 12.38
CA VAL A 54 23.92 -6.59 12.42
C VAL A 54 22.90 -5.64 13.02
N ALA A 55 23.24 -4.90 14.09
CA ALA A 55 22.37 -3.90 14.69
C ALA A 55 22.10 -2.76 13.70
N ASP A 56 23.15 -2.28 13.04
CA ASP A 56 23.07 -1.18 12.07
C ASP A 56 22.19 -1.57 10.86
N ASN A 57 22.39 -2.78 10.32
CA ASN A 57 21.57 -3.31 9.23
C ASN A 57 20.11 -3.49 9.64
N LEU A 58 19.83 -3.97 10.85
CA LEU A 58 18.47 -4.11 11.36
C LEU A 58 17.79 -2.74 11.55
N ALA A 59 18.53 -1.72 11.99
CA ALA A 59 18.01 -0.36 12.12
C ALA A 59 17.70 0.26 10.75
N LEU A 60 18.57 0.08 9.75
CA LEU A 60 18.31 0.48 8.38
C LEU A 60 17.08 -0.22 7.81
N PHE A 61 16.98 -1.54 8.01
CA PHE A 61 15.82 -2.30 7.55
C PHE A 61 14.53 -1.83 8.21
N GLN A 62 14.58 -1.45 9.50
CA GLN A 62 13.44 -0.85 10.18
C GLN A 62 13.02 0.50 9.56
N GLN A 63 13.98 1.32 9.12
CA GLN A 63 13.67 2.58 8.42
C GLN A 63 12.99 2.33 7.07
N GLU A 64 13.49 1.40 6.27
CA GLU A 64 12.89 1.02 4.98
C GLU A 64 11.45 0.52 5.15
N VAL A 65 11.21 -0.35 6.14
CA VAL A 65 9.87 -0.86 6.46
C VAL A 65 8.91 0.27 6.88
N LYS A 66 9.39 1.27 7.63
CA LYS A 66 8.60 2.48 7.95
C LYS A 66 8.32 3.34 6.72
N GLY A 67 9.25 3.39 5.76
CA GLY A 67 9.04 4.05 4.47
C GLY A 67 7.91 3.40 3.69
N LEU A 68 7.99 2.07 3.51
CA LEU A 68 6.96 1.28 2.86
C LEU A 68 5.59 1.43 3.50
N GLN A 69 5.52 1.48 4.84
CA GLN A 69 4.24 1.70 5.54
C GLN A 69 3.59 3.03 5.13
N LYS A 70 4.36 4.12 5.03
CA LYS A 70 3.83 5.42 4.60
C LYS A 70 3.37 5.41 3.14
N GLU A 71 4.09 4.73 2.27
CA GLU A 71 3.70 4.61 0.85
C GLU A 71 2.39 3.85 0.69
N VAL A 72 2.24 2.75 1.43
CA VAL A 72 1.02 1.93 1.42
C VAL A 72 -0.17 2.70 1.98
N GLU A 73 0.01 3.45 3.07
CA GLU A 73 -1.01 4.35 3.62
C GLU A 73 -1.43 5.41 2.58
N GLY A 74 -0.46 5.95 1.82
CA GLY A 74 -0.71 6.88 0.72
C GLY A 74 -1.52 6.28 -0.43
N ILE A 75 -1.16 5.08 -0.86
CA ILE A 75 -1.89 4.33 -1.92
C ILE A 75 -3.31 4.01 -1.45
N SER A 76 -3.47 3.53 -0.21
CA SER A 76 -4.77 3.22 0.39
C SER A 76 -5.68 4.45 0.42
N LYS A 77 -5.13 5.62 0.77
CA LYS A 77 -5.87 6.89 0.76
C LYS A 77 -6.27 7.31 -0.66
N ALA A 78 -5.36 7.25 -1.62
CA ALA A 78 -5.63 7.61 -3.01
C ALA A 78 -6.70 6.69 -3.65
N ALA A 79 -6.66 5.39 -3.34
CA ALA A 79 -7.65 4.42 -3.79
C ALA A 79 -9.05 4.75 -3.24
N LYS A 80 -9.15 5.07 -1.93
CA LYS A 80 -10.41 5.49 -1.30
C LYS A 80 -10.98 6.78 -1.89
N GLU A 81 -10.12 7.79 -2.11
CA GLU A 81 -10.52 9.06 -2.70
C GLU A 81 -11.07 8.88 -4.12
N LYS A 82 -10.42 8.03 -4.93
CA LYS A 82 -10.89 7.74 -6.30
C LYS A 82 -12.21 6.98 -6.32
N ASN A 83 -12.40 6.02 -5.41
CA ASN A 83 -13.66 5.28 -5.31
C ASN A 83 -14.84 6.20 -4.93
N ASN A 84 -14.62 7.13 -3.99
CA ASN A 84 -15.62 8.13 -3.60
C ASN A 84 -15.92 9.16 -4.71
N GLN A 85 -14.94 9.50 -5.55
CA GLN A 85 -15.15 10.40 -6.70
C GLN A 85 -16.02 9.74 -7.78
N LEU A 86 -15.80 8.46 -8.08
CA LEU A 86 -16.62 7.69 -9.03
C LEU A 86 -18.09 7.62 -8.56
N TRP A 87 -18.30 7.34 -7.27
CA TRP A 87 -19.66 7.24 -6.70
C TRP A 87 -20.45 8.57 -6.75
N ASN A 88 -19.77 9.71 -6.60
CA ASN A 88 -20.42 11.03 -6.67
C ASN A 88 -20.64 11.54 -8.10
N TYR A 89 -19.94 10.98 -9.10
CA TYR A 89 -20.09 11.36 -10.50
C TYR A 89 -21.27 10.63 -11.18
N ASN A 90 -21.63 9.44 -10.68
CA ASN A 90 -22.69 8.58 -11.24
C ASN A 90 -24.07 8.77 -10.59
N ARG A 91 -24.28 9.91 -9.91
CA ARG A 91 -25.52 10.25 -9.21
C ARG A 91 -26.12 11.55 -9.76
#